data_AF-A0A3N5G760-F1
#
_entry.id   AF-A0A3N5G760-F1
#
_cell.length_a   1.000
_cell.length_b   1.000
_cell.length_c   1.000
_cell.angle_alpha   90.00
_cell.angle_beta   90.00
_cell.angle_gamma   90.00
#
_symmetry.space_group_name_H-M   'P 1'
#
loop_
_entity.id
_entity.type
_entity.pdbx_description
1 polymer ?
#
loop_
_entity_poly.entity_id
_entity_poly.type
_entity_poly.pdbx_seq_one_letter_code
_entity_poly.pdbx_strand_id
1 'polypeptide(L)'
;LDPLKDEAPVGWIVTGYPWSEINTPEHKAFVAAYQKRWNDYPRLGSIVGYSSLKSLAAGITRAGSVDTEKLIAAFKGLKVGTPFGPMVYRPEDNQSTMGAYIGVTTVRDGKGVMKDYRYVDGATVLPNAEETRKLRPAD
;
A
#
# COMPACT_ATOMS: atom_id res chain seq x y z
N LEU A 1 16.18 -1.40 -3.61
CA LEU A 1 17.58 -1.31 -3.17
C LEU A 1 18.46 -2.33 -3.91
N ASP A 2 17.89 -3.44 -4.38
CA ASP A 2 18.63 -4.56 -5.01
C ASP A 2 19.66 -4.16 -6.08
N PRO A 3 19.39 -3.24 -7.02
CA PRO A 3 20.37 -2.89 -8.05
C PRO A 3 21.63 -2.22 -7.49
N LEU A 4 21.52 -1.52 -6.35
CA LEU A 4 22.64 -0.82 -5.72
C LEU A 4 23.53 -1.76 -4.89
N LYS A 5 23.06 -2.97 -4.54
CA LYS A 5 23.81 -3.95 -3.75
C LYS A 5 24.43 -3.33 -2.47
N ASP A 6 25.74 -3.40 -2.34
CA ASP A 6 26.56 -2.89 -1.24
C ASP A 6 26.87 -1.39 -1.34
N GLU A 7 26.55 -0.76 -2.48
CA GLU A 7 26.61 0.70 -2.70
C GLU A 7 25.31 1.41 -2.28
N ALA A 8 24.35 0.69 -1.69
CA ALA A 8 23.14 1.31 -1.17
C ALA A 8 23.49 2.37 -0.10
N PRO A 9 22.89 3.58 -0.17
CA PRO A 9 23.21 4.64 0.77
C PRO A 9 22.89 4.21 2.20
N VAL A 10 23.78 4.49 3.15
CA VAL A 10 23.60 4.17 4.57
C VAL A 10 23.14 5.42 5.32
N GLY A 11 22.15 5.26 6.20
CA GLY A 11 21.70 6.31 7.11
C GLY A 11 20.63 7.25 6.55
N TRP A 12 20.08 7.00 5.35
CA TRP A 12 19.03 7.84 4.78
C TRP A 12 17.67 7.48 5.38
N ILE A 13 16.89 8.49 5.75
CA ILE A 13 15.48 8.32 6.10
C ILE A 13 14.68 8.23 4.80
N VAL A 14 13.98 7.11 4.59
CA VAL A 14 13.28 6.83 3.35
C VAL A 14 11.88 6.26 3.60
N THR A 15 10.99 6.43 2.64
CA THR A 15 9.84 5.54 2.47
C THR A 15 10.27 4.29 1.70
N GLY A 16 9.73 3.13 2.04
CA GLY A 16 10.08 1.90 1.36
C GLY A 16 9.24 0.69 1.75
N TYR A 17 9.79 -0.50 1.49
CA TYR A 17 9.09 -1.76 1.66
C TYR A 17 10.06 -2.85 2.18
N PRO A 18 10.16 -3.05 3.51
CA PRO A 18 11.01 -4.05 4.14
C PRO A 18 10.38 -5.46 4.08
N TRP A 19 10.10 -5.93 2.87
CA TRP A 19 9.24 -7.09 2.59
C TRP A 19 9.57 -8.36 3.39
N SER A 20 10.86 -8.66 3.59
CA SER A 20 11.30 -9.88 4.26
C SER A 20 11.13 -9.85 5.77
N GLU A 21 10.90 -8.67 6.34
CA GLU A 21 10.87 -8.46 7.79
C GLU A 21 9.46 -8.13 8.32
N ILE A 22 8.49 -7.89 7.43
CA ILE A 22 7.09 -7.67 7.83
C ILE A 22 6.48 -9.00 8.27
N ASN A 23 5.95 -9.01 9.50
CA ASN A 23 5.56 -10.25 10.18
C ASN A 23 4.05 -10.45 10.40
N THR A 24 3.21 -9.63 9.77
CA THR A 24 1.74 -9.78 9.88
C THR A 24 1.23 -11.00 9.10
N PRO A 25 0.13 -11.64 9.54
CA PRO A 25 -0.44 -12.80 8.84
C PRO A 25 -0.80 -12.52 7.38
N GLU A 26 -1.40 -11.37 7.09
CA GLU A 26 -1.85 -10.98 5.74
C GLU A 26 -0.67 -10.82 4.79
N HIS A 27 0.42 -10.24 5.29
CA HIS A 27 1.63 -10.01 4.52
C HIS A 27 2.35 -11.34 4.22
N LYS A 28 2.53 -12.19 5.24
CA LYS A 28 3.15 -13.51 5.08
C LYS A 28 2.38 -14.38 4.08
N ALA A 29 1.05 -14.37 4.15
CA ALA A 29 0.21 -15.09 3.20
C ALA A 29 0.40 -14.58 1.76
N PHE A 30 0.48 -13.27 1.57
CA PHE A 30 0.75 -12.67 0.27
C PHE A 30 2.15 -13.06 -0.27
N VAL A 31 3.21 -12.92 0.54
CA VAL A 31 4.58 -13.27 0.13
C VAL A 31 4.66 -14.74 -0.29
N ALA A 32 4.11 -15.66 0.52
CA ALA A 32 4.12 -17.08 0.22
C ALA A 32 3.39 -17.40 -1.10
N ALA A 33 2.21 -16.81 -1.32
CA ALA A 33 1.45 -16.98 -2.56
C ALA A 33 2.19 -16.40 -3.78
N TYR A 34 2.81 -15.23 -3.63
CA TYR A 34 3.58 -14.58 -4.68
C TYR A 34 4.79 -15.42 -5.08
N GLN A 35 5.60 -15.85 -4.10
CA GLN A 35 6.77 -16.70 -4.36
C GLN A 35 6.39 -18.03 -5.00
N LYS A 36 5.31 -18.68 -4.54
CA LYS A 36 4.80 -19.91 -5.16
C LYS A 36 4.41 -19.70 -6.63
N ARG A 37 3.82 -18.55 -6.96
CA ARG A 37 3.31 -18.27 -8.32
C ARG A 37 4.40 -17.83 -9.29
N TRP A 38 5.39 -17.07 -8.81
CA TRP A 38 6.34 -16.36 -9.66
C TRP A 38 7.79 -16.81 -9.50
N ASN A 39 8.09 -17.65 -8.50
CA ASN A 39 9.45 -18.05 -8.14
C ASN A 39 10.38 -16.84 -7.90
N ASP A 40 9.83 -15.75 -7.38
CA ASP A 40 10.52 -14.50 -7.05
C ASP A 40 9.85 -13.84 -5.82
N TYR A 41 10.53 -12.92 -5.15
CA TYR A 41 9.96 -12.16 -4.03
C TYR A 41 9.20 -10.91 -4.50
N PRO A 42 8.20 -10.43 -3.73
CA PRO A 42 7.44 -9.26 -4.12
C PRO A 42 8.25 -7.96 -3.98
N ARG A 43 7.96 -7.01 -4.87
CA ARG A 43 8.42 -5.62 -4.80
C ARG A 43 7.24 -4.74 -4.39
N LEU A 44 7.47 -3.46 -4.09
CA LEU A 44 6.37 -2.56 -3.69
C LEU A 44 5.27 -2.49 -4.77
N GLY A 45 5.65 -2.48 -6.05
CA GLY A 45 4.70 -2.54 -7.16
C GLY A 45 3.82 -3.80 -7.15
N SER A 46 4.35 -4.94 -6.67
CA SER A 46 3.56 -6.17 -6.51
C SER A 46 2.44 -6.01 -5.47
N ILE A 47 2.72 -5.32 -4.36
CA ILE A 47 1.72 -5.00 -3.32
C ILE A 47 0.65 -4.06 -3.90
N VAL A 48 1.09 -2.97 -4.54
CA VAL A 48 0.17 -1.98 -5.13
C VAL A 48 -0.74 -2.63 -6.17
N GLY A 49 -0.18 -3.42 -7.09
CA GLY A 49 -0.97 -4.10 -8.13
C GLY A 49 -2.00 -5.08 -7.55
N TYR A 50 -1.59 -5.89 -6.57
CA TYR A 50 -2.50 -6.81 -5.89
C TYR A 50 -3.62 -6.08 -5.15
N SER A 51 -3.29 -5.04 -4.38
CA SER A 51 -4.26 -4.23 -3.64
C SER A 51 -5.25 -3.53 -4.57
N SER A 52 -4.79 -2.98 -5.70
CA SER A 52 -5.68 -2.33 -6.69
C SER A 52 -6.70 -3.30 -7.28
N LEU A 53 -6.30 -4.52 -7.65
CA LEU A 53 -7.24 -5.53 -8.14
C LEU A 53 -8.20 -6.00 -7.04
N LYS A 54 -7.73 -6.14 -5.79
CA LYS A 54 -8.59 -6.44 -4.64
C LYS A 54 -9.62 -5.34 -4.41
N SER A 55 -9.25 -4.06 -4.59
CA SER A 55 -10.18 -2.93 -4.51
C SER A 55 -11.24 -2.99 -5.60
N LEU A 56 -10.86 -3.24 -6.85
CA LEU A 56 -11.82 -3.37 -7.95
C LEU A 56 -12.80 -4.51 -7.69
N ALA A 57 -12.30 -5.69 -7.28
CA ALA A 57 -13.16 -6.82 -6.95
C ALA A 57 -14.13 -6.50 -5.80
N ALA A 58 -13.66 -5.84 -4.74
CA ALA A 58 -14.49 -5.42 -3.62
C ALA A 58 -15.55 -4.38 -4.05
N GLY A 59 -15.16 -3.41 -4.88
CA GLY A 59 -16.06 -2.39 -5.43
C GLY A 59 -17.15 -3.00 -6.30
N ILE A 60 -16.80 -3.89 -7.22
CA ILE A 60 -17.75 -4.62 -8.08
C ILE A 60 -18.71 -5.47 -7.24
N THR A 61 -18.19 -6.17 -6.23
CA THR A 61 -19.01 -6.98 -5.30
C THR A 61 -20.01 -6.11 -4.55
N ARG A 62 -19.57 -4.96 -4.03
CA ARG A 62 -20.44 -4.00 -3.31
C ARG A 62 -21.47 -3.34 -4.23
N ALA A 63 -21.09 -3.03 -5.47
CA ALA A 63 -21.97 -2.44 -6.47
C ALA A 63 -23.00 -3.45 -7.03
N GLY A 64 -22.69 -4.75 -7.00
CA GLY A 64 -23.45 -5.78 -7.70
C GLY A 64 -23.47 -5.57 -9.22
N SER A 65 -22.52 -4.79 -9.75
CA SER A 65 -22.52 -4.32 -11.12
C SER A 65 -21.12 -3.79 -11.52
N VAL A 66 -20.88 -3.72 -12.83
CA VAL A 66 -19.72 -3.05 -13.43
C VAL A 66 -20.10 -1.71 -14.08
N ASP A 67 -21.33 -1.25 -13.87
CA ASP A 67 -21.79 0.07 -14.29
C ASP A 67 -21.00 1.18 -13.57
N THR A 68 -20.60 2.20 -14.32
CA THR A 68 -19.70 3.27 -13.84
C THR A 68 -20.27 4.01 -12.64
N GLU A 69 -21.53 4.45 -12.71
CA GLU A 69 -22.15 5.24 -11.64
C GLU A 69 -22.33 4.41 -10.36
N LYS A 70 -22.71 3.13 -10.52
CA LYS A 70 -22.78 2.20 -9.39
C LYS A 70 -21.40 1.94 -8.76
N LEU A 71 -20.34 1.86 -9.57
CA LEU A 71 -18.98 1.69 -9.05
C LEU A 71 -18.50 2.96 -8.31
N ILE A 72 -18.73 4.15 -8.87
CA ILE A 72 -18.39 5.42 -8.20
C ILE A 72 -19.08 5.48 -6.82
N ALA A 73 -20.37 5.15 -6.74
CA ALA A 73 -21.10 5.11 -5.48
C ALA A 73 -20.54 4.06 -4.51
N ALA A 74 -20.19 2.86 -5.00
CA ALA A 74 -19.67 1.77 -4.19
C ALA A 74 -18.26 2.05 -3.62
N PHE A 75 -17.42 2.81 -4.32
CA PHE A 75 -16.08 3.15 -3.87
C PHE A 75 -16.06 4.16 -2.72
N LYS A 76 -17.12 4.97 -2.55
CA LYS A 76 -17.25 5.90 -1.42
C LYS A 76 -17.25 5.11 -0.09
N GLY A 77 -16.21 5.31 0.71
CA GLY A 77 -16.03 4.61 1.99
C GLY A 77 -15.74 3.11 1.85
N LEU A 78 -15.29 2.64 0.68
CA LEU A 78 -15.01 1.22 0.44
C LEU A 78 -13.85 0.76 1.30
N LYS A 79 -14.09 -0.26 2.14
CA LYS A 79 -13.06 -0.93 2.95
C LYS A 79 -12.49 -2.12 2.20
N VAL A 80 -11.16 -2.25 2.19
CA VAL A 80 -10.45 -3.31 1.47
C VAL A 80 -9.34 -3.88 2.35
N GLY A 81 -9.28 -5.21 2.47
CA GLY A 81 -8.13 -5.88 3.09
C GLY A 81 -6.98 -6.00 2.10
N THR A 82 -5.77 -5.61 2.53
CA THR A 82 -4.54 -5.65 1.72
C THR A 82 -3.43 -6.42 2.43
N PRO A 83 -2.31 -6.74 1.75
CA PRO A 83 -1.13 -7.28 2.41
C PRO A 83 -0.50 -6.35 3.46
N PHE A 84 -0.82 -5.04 3.48
CA PHE A 84 -0.41 -4.09 4.52
C PHE A 84 -1.47 -3.89 5.61
N GLY A 85 -2.56 -4.66 5.58
CA GLY A 85 -3.69 -4.52 6.48
C GLY A 85 -4.89 -3.84 5.81
N PRO A 86 -5.94 -3.51 6.58
CA PRO A 86 -7.14 -2.87 6.04
C PRO A 86 -6.87 -1.43 5.60
N MET A 87 -7.51 -1.01 4.52
CA MET A 87 -7.55 0.37 4.04
C MET A 87 -8.98 0.79 3.71
N VAL A 88 -9.22 2.10 3.62
CA VAL A 88 -10.49 2.67 3.16
C VAL A 88 -10.26 3.69 2.04
N TYR A 89 -11.15 3.73 1.05
CA TYR A 89 -11.25 4.85 0.12
C TYR A 89 -12.11 5.95 0.75
N ARG A 90 -11.48 7.08 1.07
CA ARG A 90 -12.12 8.22 1.72
C ARG A 90 -13.14 8.87 0.78
N PRO A 91 -14.38 9.15 1.22
CA PRO A 91 -15.39 9.79 0.37
C PRO A 91 -15.09 11.25 0.04
N GLU A 92 -14.26 11.93 0.83
CA GLU A 92 -13.92 13.35 0.65
C GLU A 92 -12.93 13.63 -0.48
N ASP A 93 -12.06 12.69 -0.85
CA ASP A 93 -11.03 12.85 -1.90
C ASP A 93 -10.84 11.65 -2.82
N ASN A 94 -11.52 10.52 -2.56
CA ASN A 94 -11.28 9.23 -3.22
C ASN A 94 -9.89 8.64 -2.95
N GLN A 95 -9.14 9.14 -1.96
CA GLN A 95 -7.83 8.63 -1.60
C GLN A 95 -7.95 7.36 -0.76
N SER A 96 -7.12 6.36 -1.07
CA SER A 96 -6.94 5.19 -0.21
C SER A 96 -6.09 5.55 1.02
N THR A 97 -6.45 5.03 2.20
CA THR A 97 -5.64 5.16 3.42
C THR A 97 -4.47 4.17 3.50
N MET A 98 -4.18 3.41 2.43
CA MET A 98 -2.98 2.56 2.41
C MET A 98 -1.74 3.42 2.65
N GLY A 99 -1.02 3.08 3.71
CA GLY A 99 0.14 3.79 4.18
C GLY A 99 1.44 3.32 3.55
N ALA A 100 2.54 3.72 4.18
CA ALA A 100 3.90 3.36 3.77
C ALA A 100 4.75 2.99 4.99
N TYR A 101 5.82 2.23 4.76
CA TYR A 101 6.87 2.08 5.76
C TYR A 101 7.86 3.23 5.64
N ILE A 102 8.19 3.84 6.77
CA ILE A 102 9.29 4.80 6.91
C ILE A 102 10.38 4.12 7.72
N GLY A 103 11.63 4.24 7.30
CA GLY A 103 12.77 3.68 8.03
C GLY A 103 14.09 4.26 7.56
N VAL A 104 15.18 3.65 8.02
CA VAL A 104 16.55 4.08 7.72
C VAL A 104 17.24 3.05 6.83
N THR A 105 17.88 3.48 5.75
CA THR A 105 18.63 2.58 4.88
C THR A 105 19.92 2.10 5.54
N THR A 106 20.29 0.85 5.28
CA THR A 106 21.57 0.28 5.69
C THR A 106 21.96 -0.84 4.72
N VAL A 107 23.18 -1.37 4.85
CA VAL A 107 23.63 -2.54 4.10
C VAL A 107 23.73 -3.72 5.08
N ARG A 108 23.12 -4.85 4.73
CA ARG A 108 23.22 -6.12 5.45
C ARG A 108 23.54 -7.22 4.45
N ASP A 109 24.60 -7.97 4.70
CA ASP A 109 25.05 -9.08 3.83
C ASP A 109 25.22 -8.65 2.35
N GLY A 110 25.81 -7.48 2.12
CA GLY A 110 26.05 -6.91 0.79
C GLY A 110 24.77 -6.45 0.06
N LYS A 111 23.65 -6.31 0.76
CA LYS A 111 22.36 -5.87 0.21
C LYS A 111 21.84 -4.65 0.94
N GLY A 112 21.38 -3.65 0.20
CA GLY A 112 20.63 -2.55 0.76
C GLY A 112 19.29 -3.02 1.35
N VAL A 113 19.07 -2.71 2.63
CA VAL A 113 17.84 -3.00 3.38
C VAL A 113 17.37 -1.77 4.16
N MET A 114 16.19 -1.87 4.79
CA MET A 114 15.71 -0.88 5.75
C MET A 114 15.82 -1.45 7.17
N LYS A 115 16.25 -0.61 8.12
CA LYS A 115 16.19 -0.87 9.56
C LYS A 115 15.37 0.21 10.25
N ASP A 116 15.10 0.02 11.54
CA ASP A 116 14.42 1.01 12.39
C ASP A 116 13.12 1.54 11.77
N TYR A 117 12.42 0.67 11.04
CA TYR A 117 11.26 1.05 10.26
C TYR A 117 9.98 0.89 11.06
N ARG A 118 8.97 1.68 10.69
CA ARG A 118 7.60 1.52 11.16
C ARG A 118 6.63 1.76 10.01
N TYR A 119 5.47 1.13 10.08
CA TYR A 119 4.36 1.47 9.21
C TYR A 119 3.74 2.80 9.66
N VAL A 120 3.36 3.64 8.68
CA VAL A 120 2.62 4.87 8.90
C VAL A 120 1.31 4.73 8.17
N ASP A 121 0.20 4.64 8.91
CA ASP A 121 -1.14 4.59 8.34
C ASP A 121 -1.43 5.88 7.56
N GLY A 122 -1.84 5.75 6.30
CA GLY A 122 -2.17 6.89 5.45
C GLY A 122 -3.25 7.79 6.06
N ALA A 123 -4.19 7.21 6.82
CA ALA A 123 -5.22 7.99 7.51
C ALA A 123 -4.66 9.01 8.52
N THR A 124 -3.44 8.79 9.05
CA THR A 124 -2.82 9.66 10.06
C THR A 124 -2.04 10.83 9.47
N VAL A 125 -1.82 10.83 8.16
CA VAL A 125 -0.96 11.82 7.47
C VAL A 125 -1.68 12.51 6.30
N LEU A 126 -2.98 12.32 6.17
CA LEU A 126 -3.81 13.03 5.21
C LEU A 126 -4.48 14.26 5.87
N PRO A 127 -4.72 15.36 5.12
CA PRO A 127 -5.50 16.49 5.62
C PRO A 127 -6.91 16.08 6.04
N ASN A 128 -7.51 16.86 6.93
CA ASN A 128 -8.87 16.57 7.39
C ASN A 128 -9.90 16.73 6.26
N ALA A 129 -11.12 16.21 6.47
CA ALA A 129 -12.15 16.21 5.42
C ALA A 129 -12.61 17.62 5.01
N GLU A 130 -12.58 18.60 5.93
CA GLU A 130 -12.99 19.97 5.64
C GLU A 130 -11.98 20.64 4.69
N GLU A 131 -10.69 20.56 5.01
CA GLU A 131 -9.61 21.08 4.17
C GLU A 131 -9.62 20.42 2.79
N THR A 132 -9.73 19.09 2.78
CA THR A 132 -9.68 18.29 1.55
C THR A 132 -10.80 18.67 0.57
N ARG A 133 -12.02 18.91 1.06
CA ARG A 133 -13.15 19.33 0.20
C ARG A 133 -12.91 20.66 -0.48
N LYS A 134 -12.23 21.60 0.19
CA LYS A 134 -11.89 22.93 -0.38
C LYS A 134 -10.88 22.85 -1.52
N LEU A 135 -10.10 21.77 -1.59
CA LEU A 135 -9.06 21.56 -2.60
C LEU A 135 -9.57 20.86 -3.87
N ARG A 136 -10.80 20.36 -3.85
CA ARG A 136 -11.44 19.74 -5.01
C ARG A 136 -12.19 20.79 -5.84
N PRO A 137 -12.35 20.58 -7.16
CA PRO A 137 -13.28 21.37 -7.94
C PRO A 137 -14.66 21.42 -7.27
N ALA A 138 -15.25 22.61 -7.28
CA ALA A 138 -16.64 22.80 -6.91
C ALA A 138 -17.51 22.29 -8.07
N ASP A 139 -17.73 20.98 -8.11
CA ASP A 139 -18.74 20.35 -8.95
C ASP A 139 -20.11 20.40 -8.25
#